data_AF-A0A1J5PZ55-F1
#
_entry.id   AF-A0A1J5PZ55-F1
#
_cell.length_a   1.000
_cell.length_b   1.000
_cell.length_c   1.000
_cell.angle_alpha   90.00
_cell.angle_beta   90.00
_cell.angle_gamma   90.00
#
_symmetry.space_group_name_H-M   'P 1'
#
loop_
_entity.id
_entity.type
_entity.pdbx_description
1 polymer ?
#
loop_
_entity_poly.entity_id
_entity_poly.type
_entity_poly.pdbx_seq_one_letter_code
_entity_poly.pdbx_strand_id
1 'polypeptide(L)'
;MAQTAAEAAWCLSPAYAGLIPTYAVLWLTGMGLAQQQRFARLLISLPASSAAVGVAFLISNGFFFALSGVASSVSLNEFVLAVAGYFPAYLASAMLYLAPALIAAALWRKSRAIAG
;
A
#
# COMPACT_ATOMS: atom_id res chain seq x y z
N MET A 1 0.35 13.94 15.67
CA MET A 1 0.31 12.66 16.42
C MET A 1 -0.79 12.81 17.45
N ALA A 2 -1.59 11.76 17.68
CA ALA A 2 -2.68 11.78 18.67
C ALA A 2 -2.15 12.24 20.04
N GLN A 3 -2.84 13.20 20.66
CA GLN A 3 -2.46 13.77 21.95
C GLN A 3 -3.25 13.14 23.10
N THR A 4 -4.27 12.33 22.79
CA THR A 4 -5.16 11.71 23.76
C THR A 4 -5.44 10.23 23.46
N ALA A 5 -5.78 9.46 24.50
CA ALA A 5 -6.19 8.06 24.37
C ALA A 5 -7.48 7.89 23.55
N ALA A 6 -8.34 8.91 23.52
CA ALA A 6 -9.53 8.93 22.67
C ALA A 6 -9.16 9.02 21.18
N GLU A 7 -8.26 9.92 20.79
CA GLU A 7 -7.75 10.00 19.41
C GLU A 7 -7.00 8.73 18.99
N ALA A 8 -6.26 8.09 19.91
CA ALA A 8 -5.65 6.79 19.66
C ALA A 8 -6.68 5.66 19.53
N ALA A 9 -7.79 5.70 20.28
CA ALA A 9 -8.89 4.76 20.17
C ALA A 9 -9.65 4.89 18.84
N TRP A 10 -9.73 6.09 18.25
CA TRP A 10 -10.20 6.28 16.88
C TRP A 10 -9.28 5.58 15.85
N CYS A 11 -7.97 5.54 16.08
CA CYS A 11 -7.02 4.78 15.25
C CYS A 11 -7.09 3.26 15.46
N LEU A 12 -7.54 2.81 16.63
CA LEU A 12 -7.73 1.39 17.00
C LEU A 12 -9.22 1.01 17.02
N SER A 13 -9.95 1.39 15.99
CA SER A 13 -11.33 0.92 15.77
C SER A 13 -11.34 -0.52 15.21
N PRO A 14 -12.50 -1.23 15.19
CA PRO A 14 -12.61 -2.54 14.56
C PRO A 14 -12.13 -2.56 13.09
N ALA A 15 -12.15 -1.41 12.42
CA ALA A 15 -11.58 -1.24 11.08
C ALA A 15 -10.08 -1.55 10.98
N TYR A 16 -9.32 -1.48 12.09
CA TYR A 16 -7.89 -1.78 12.11
C TYR A 16 -7.59 -3.22 11.65
N ALA A 17 -8.54 -4.14 11.84
CA ALA A 17 -8.45 -5.50 11.29
C ALA A 17 -8.29 -5.52 9.76
N GLY A 18 -8.76 -4.49 9.05
CA GLY A 18 -8.57 -4.29 7.62
C GLY A 18 -7.13 -4.12 7.18
N LEU A 19 -6.21 -3.84 8.09
CA LEU A 19 -4.78 -3.83 7.78
C LEU A 19 -4.26 -5.23 7.42
N ILE A 20 -4.83 -6.29 7.98
CA ILE A 20 -4.43 -7.67 7.67
C ILE A 20 -4.57 -7.94 6.16
N PRO A 21 -5.75 -7.80 5.52
CA PRO A 21 -5.87 -7.99 4.07
C PRO A 21 -5.11 -6.93 3.28
N THR A 22 -4.99 -5.70 3.78
CA THR A 22 -4.19 -4.63 3.14
C THR A 22 -2.73 -5.04 2.98
N TYR A 23 -2.09 -5.50 4.05
CA TYR A 23 -0.70 -5.96 4.00
C TYR A 23 -0.56 -7.29 3.25
N ALA A 24 -1.56 -8.17 3.32
CA ALA A 24 -1.55 -9.43 2.57
C ALA A 24 -1.45 -9.18 1.05
N VAL A 25 -2.20 -8.22 0.50
CA VAL A 25 -2.12 -7.88 -0.93
C VAL A 25 -0.72 -7.40 -1.32
N LEU A 26 -0.11 -6.53 -0.51
CA LEU A 26 1.24 -6.02 -0.77
C LEU A 26 2.28 -7.16 -0.70
N TRP A 27 2.18 -8.00 0.31
CA TRP A 27 3.08 -9.13 0.53
C TRP A 27 2.99 -10.15 -0.60
N LEU A 28 1.78 -10.58 -0.95
CA LEU A 28 1.55 -11.55 -2.03
C LEU A 28 2.00 -11.02 -3.39
N THR A 29 1.82 -9.72 -3.65
CA THR A 29 2.36 -9.08 -4.85
C THR A 29 3.88 -9.17 -4.88
N GLY A 30 4.55 -8.84 -3.77
CA GLY A 30 6.01 -8.95 -3.64
C GLY A 30 6.51 -10.39 -3.84
N MET A 31 5.84 -11.37 -3.23
CA MET A 31 6.12 -12.80 -3.42
C MET A 31 5.98 -13.22 -4.88
N GLY A 32 4.88 -12.83 -5.54
CA GLY A 32 4.63 -13.13 -6.95
C GLY A 32 5.71 -12.54 -7.85
N LEU A 33 6.09 -11.27 -7.64
CA LEU A 33 7.19 -10.62 -8.35
C LEU A 33 8.52 -11.34 -8.11
N ALA A 34 8.76 -11.85 -6.90
CA ALA A 34 9.97 -12.58 -6.54
C ALA A 34 10.11 -13.95 -7.25
N GLN A 35 9.04 -14.49 -7.84
CA GLN A 35 9.06 -15.73 -8.62
C GLN A 35 9.27 -15.50 -10.12
N GLN A 36 9.15 -14.26 -10.60
CA GLN A 36 9.23 -13.96 -12.03
C GLN A 36 10.66 -14.00 -12.57
N GLN A 37 10.79 -14.35 -13.86
CA GLN A 37 12.05 -14.30 -14.60
C GLN A 37 12.67 -12.89 -14.55
N ARG A 38 14.01 -12.81 -14.54
CA ARG A 38 14.76 -11.57 -14.23
C ARG A 38 14.34 -10.36 -15.08
N PHE A 39 14.13 -10.55 -16.38
CA PHE A 39 13.73 -9.49 -17.31
C PHE A 39 12.27 -9.06 -17.10
N ALA A 40 11.35 -10.01 -17.03
CA ALA A 40 9.94 -9.76 -16.77
C ALA A 40 9.73 -9.05 -15.43
N ARG A 41 10.47 -9.44 -14.39
CA ARG A 41 10.43 -8.83 -13.06
C ARG A 41 10.69 -7.33 -13.12
N LEU A 42 11.72 -6.88 -13.84
CA LEU A 42 12.05 -5.44 -13.94
C LEU A 42 10.94 -4.63 -14.60
N LEU A 43 10.35 -5.17 -15.67
CA LEU A 43 9.29 -4.49 -16.42
C LEU A 43 7.99 -4.39 -15.64
N ILE A 44 7.61 -5.45 -14.91
CA ILE A 44 6.31 -5.53 -14.26
C ILE A 44 6.31 -5.07 -12.80
N SER A 45 7.49 -4.92 -12.16
CA SER A 45 7.56 -4.61 -10.72
C SER A 45 6.89 -3.28 -10.37
N LEU A 46 7.17 -2.21 -11.10
CA LEU A 46 6.56 -0.90 -10.85
C LEU A 46 5.04 -0.91 -11.08
N PRO A 47 4.50 -1.33 -12.25
CA PRO A 47 3.06 -1.32 -12.47
C PRO A 47 2.32 -2.26 -11.51
N ALA A 48 2.85 -3.46 -11.23
CA ALA A 48 2.22 -4.38 -10.27
C ALA A 48 2.24 -3.81 -8.84
N SER A 49 3.34 -3.17 -8.42
CA SER A 49 3.41 -2.55 -7.09
C SER A 49 2.47 -1.34 -6.97
N SER A 50 2.38 -0.50 -8.00
CA SER A 50 1.44 0.62 -8.03
C SER A 50 -0.01 0.14 -7.96
N ALA A 51 -0.35 -0.92 -8.69
CA ALA A 51 -1.68 -1.53 -8.62
C ALA A 51 -1.96 -2.11 -7.22
N ALA A 52 -1.00 -2.81 -6.62
CA ALA A 52 -1.14 -3.35 -5.28
C ALA A 52 -1.30 -2.26 -4.21
N VAL A 53 -0.60 -1.13 -4.32
CA VAL A 53 -0.78 0.04 -3.46
C VAL A 53 -2.17 0.65 -3.66
N GLY A 54 -2.68 0.70 -4.89
CA GLY A 54 -4.07 1.08 -5.17
C GLY A 54 -5.09 0.17 -4.50
N VAL A 55 -4.93 -1.14 -4.63
CA VAL A 55 -5.81 -2.12 -3.98
C VAL A 55 -5.72 -2.02 -2.46
N ALA A 56 -4.52 -1.86 -1.90
CA ALA A 56 -4.30 -1.64 -0.48
C ALA A 56 -5.02 -0.38 0.03
N PHE A 57 -4.96 0.72 -0.73
CA PHE A 57 -5.70 1.95 -0.43
C PHE A 57 -7.21 1.70 -0.37
N LEU A 58 -7.76 0.99 -1.36
CA LEU A 58 -9.20 0.67 -1.40
C LEU A 58 -9.64 -0.23 -0.24
N ILE A 59 -8.88 -1.30 0.06
CA ILE A 59 -9.19 -2.21 1.17
C ILE A 59 -9.15 -1.46 2.49
N SER A 60 -8.08 -0.72 2.76
CA SER A 60 -7.92 0.02 4.01
C SER A 60 -9.06 1.03 4.24
N ASN A 61 -9.37 1.84 3.22
CA ASN A 61 -10.46 2.82 3.32
C ASN A 61 -11.85 2.15 3.36
N GLY A 62 -12.05 1.02 2.68
CA GLY A 62 -13.30 0.27 2.70
C GLY A 62 -13.58 -0.32 4.09
N PHE A 63 -12.57 -0.92 4.73
CA PHE A 63 -12.69 -1.39 6.11
C PHE A 63 -12.92 -0.24 7.09
N PHE A 64 -12.23 0.89 6.89
CA PHE A 64 -12.48 2.10 7.67
C PHE A 64 -13.93 2.56 7.53
N PHE A 65 -14.45 2.71 6.31
CA PHE A 65 -15.83 3.12 6.10
C PHE A 65 -16.84 2.18 6.77
N ALA A 66 -16.66 0.87 6.59
CA ALA A 66 -17.60 -0.14 7.08
C ALA A 66 -17.58 -0.33 8.60
N LEU A 67 -16.42 -0.21 9.25
CA LEU A 67 -16.23 -0.68 10.63
C LEU A 67 -15.78 0.40 11.63
N SER A 68 -15.46 1.61 11.18
CA SER A 68 -15.09 2.71 12.09
C SER A 68 -16.29 3.42 12.72
N GLY A 69 -17.50 3.23 12.16
CA GLY A 69 -18.70 3.99 12.51
C GLY A 69 -18.91 5.25 11.66
N VAL A 70 -17.96 5.65 10.81
CA VAL A 70 -18.10 6.86 9.95
C VAL A 70 -19.29 6.79 8.98
N ALA A 71 -19.68 5.58 8.58
CA ALA A 71 -20.83 5.35 7.70
C ALA A 71 -22.18 5.78 8.32
N SER A 72 -22.26 6.00 9.65
CA SER A 72 -23.48 6.55 10.27
C SER A 72 -23.63 8.06 10.11
N SER A 73 -22.57 8.77 9.72
CA SER A 73 -22.56 10.24 9.64
C SER A 73 -22.37 10.80 8.23
N VAL A 74 -21.75 10.05 7.31
CA VAL A 74 -21.49 10.48 5.93
C VAL A 74 -21.89 9.41 4.94
N SER A 75 -22.36 9.83 3.76
CA SER A 75 -22.65 8.91 2.66
C SER A 75 -21.37 8.33 2.05
N LEU A 76 -21.49 7.19 1.35
CA LEU A 76 -20.35 6.57 0.67
C LEU A 76 -19.70 7.52 -0.35
N ASN A 77 -20.52 8.30 -1.09
CA ASN A 77 -20.00 9.23 -2.10
C ASN A 77 -19.19 10.37 -1.48
N GLU A 78 -19.69 10.97 -0.39
CA GLU A 78 -18.97 12.01 0.35
C GLU A 78 -17.66 11.48 0.93
N PHE A 79 -17.68 10.25 1.47
CA PHE A 79 -16.48 9.60 1.96
C PHE A 79 -15.46 9.36 0.85
N VAL A 80 -15.88 8.82 -0.31
CA VAL A 80 -14.99 8.58 -1.45
C VAL A 80 -14.36 9.88 -1.95
N LEU A 81 -15.14 10.95 -2.08
CA LEU A 81 -14.63 12.27 -2.50
C LEU A 81 -13.62 12.83 -1.49
N ALA A 82 -13.88 12.64 -0.19
CA ALA A 82 -12.96 13.07 0.86
C ALA A 82 -11.64 12.29 0.83
N VAL A 83 -11.68 10.96 0.64
CA VAL A 83 -10.45 10.14 0.69
C VAL A 83 -9.69 10.10 -0.63
N ALA A 84 -10.35 10.29 -1.79
CA ALA A 84 -9.71 10.24 -3.09
C ALA A 84 -8.52 11.23 -3.21
N GLY A 85 -8.62 12.39 -2.56
CA GLY A 85 -7.53 13.37 -2.51
C GLY A 85 -6.25 12.87 -1.83
N TYR A 86 -6.33 11.84 -0.97
CA TYR A 86 -5.16 11.26 -0.31
C TYR A 86 -4.42 10.24 -1.18
N PHE A 87 -5.06 9.70 -2.22
CA PHE A 87 -4.48 8.63 -3.04
C PHE A 87 -3.13 9.02 -3.68
N PRO A 88 -2.97 10.22 -4.30
CA PRO A 88 -1.69 10.60 -4.89
C PRO A 88 -0.54 10.62 -3.89
N ALA A 89 -0.75 11.21 -2.71
CA ALA A 89 0.26 11.28 -1.66
C ALA A 89 0.59 9.90 -1.06
N TYR A 90 -0.43 9.04 -0.92
CA TYR A 90 -0.28 7.66 -0.46
C TYR A 90 0.56 6.84 -1.44
N LEU A 91 0.24 6.91 -2.74
CA LEU A 91 1.00 6.23 -3.78
C LEU A 91 2.42 6.77 -3.90
N ALA A 92 2.59 8.10 -3.91
CA ALA A 92 3.90 8.73 -3.98
C ALA A 92 4.79 8.31 -2.81
N SER A 93 4.23 8.26 -1.60
CA SER A 93 4.95 7.82 -0.40
C SER A 93 5.42 6.37 -0.53
N ALA A 94 4.55 5.46 -0.99
CA ALA A 94 4.95 4.07 -1.24
C ALA A 94 6.06 3.96 -2.30
N MET A 95 5.94 4.71 -3.40
CA MET A 95 6.92 4.71 -4.48
C MET A 95 8.26 5.32 -4.07
N LEU A 96 8.26 6.30 -3.16
CA LEU A 96 9.47 6.91 -2.63
C LEU A 96 10.37 5.89 -1.91
N TYR A 97 9.79 4.88 -1.27
CA TYR A 97 10.56 3.78 -0.69
C TYR A 97 10.86 2.67 -1.70
N LEU A 98 9.87 2.29 -2.52
CA LEU A 98 9.99 1.13 -3.43
C LEU A 98 10.94 1.39 -4.60
N ALA A 99 10.90 2.55 -5.24
CA ALA A 99 11.73 2.81 -6.41
C ALA A 99 13.25 2.78 -6.08
N PRO A 100 13.75 3.45 -5.03
CA PRO A 100 15.15 3.33 -4.64
C PRO A 100 15.55 1.91 -4.27
N ALA A 101 14.69 1.16 -3.55
CA ALA A 101 14.96 -0.22 -3.19
C ALA A 101 15.10 -1.12 -4.43
N LEU A 102 14.24 -0.96 -5.44
CA LEU A 102 14.32 -1.71 -6.70
C LEU A 102 15.58 -1.35 -7.49
N ILE A 103 15.95 -0.06 -7.54
CA ILE A 103 17.19 0.41 -8.19
C ILE A 103 18.40 -0.19 -7.48
N ALA A 104 18.49 -0.08 -6.16
CA ALA A 104 19.59 -0.65 -5.37
C ALA A 104 19.72 -2.16 -5.59
N ALA A 105 18.59 -2.89 -5.57
CA ALA A 105 18.57 -4.32 -5.83
C ALA A 105 19.00 -4.67 -7.27
N ALA A 106 18.64 -3.85 -8.26
CA ALA A 106 19.07 -4.04 -9.65
C ALA A 106 20.58 -3.81 -9.81
N LEU A 107 21.11 -2.75 -9.22
CA LEU A 107 22.55 -2.44 -9.23
C LEU A 107 23.37 -3.53 -8.53
N TRP A 108 22.92 -3.99 -7.36
CA TRP A 108 23.56 -5.09 -6.61
C TRP A 108 23.61 -6.40 -7.41
N ARG A 109 22.52 -6.74 -8.10
CA ARG A 109 22.49 -7.94 -8.97
C ARG A 109 23.36 -7.79 -10.21
N LYS A 110 23.57 -6.56 -10.69
CA LYS A 110 24.47 -6.29 -11.83
C LYS A 110 25.93 -6.41 -11.41
N SER A 111 26.33 -5.82 -10.28
CA SER A 111 27.71 -5.89 -9.79
C SER A 111 28.16 -7.33 -9.54
N ARG A 112 27.31 -8.18 -8.95
CA ARG A 112 27.60 -9.60 -8.74
C ARG A 112 27.71 -10.42 -10.02
N ALA A 113 27.05 -10.02 -11.11
CA ALA A 113 27.12 -10.71 -12.39
C ALA A 113 28.36 -10.34 -13.21
N ILE A 114 29.03 -9.23 -12.87
CA ILE A 114 30.27 -8.78 -13.53
C ILE A 114 31.51 -9.34 -12.79
N ALA A 115 31.37 -9.61 -11.49
CA ALA A 115 32.48 -10.03 -10.62
C ALA A 115 32.65 -11.57 -10.49
N GLY A 116 31.83 -12.37 -11.18
CA GLY A 116 31.92 -13.83 -11.22
C GLY A 116 31.84 -14.33 -12.64
#